data_AF-A0A955GP51-F1
#
_entry.id   AF-A0A955GP51-F1
#
_cell.length_a   1.000
_cell.length_b   1.000
_cell.length_c   1.000
_cell.angle_alpha   90.00
_cell.angle_beta   90.00
_cell.angle_gamma   90.00
#
_symmetry.space_group_name_H-M   'P 1'
#
loop_
_entity.id
_entity.type
_entity.pdbx_description
1 polymer ?
#
loop_
_entity_poly.entity_id
_entity_poly.type
_entity_poly.pdbx_seq_one_letter_code
_entity_poly.pdbx_strand_id
1 'polypeptide(L)'
;MTIHLPNVTLIGVDCVNLKRLQLAADISTEGVSFGAVKLLSSIPSDDPRVINIPRIRSIKAYSDFMIKDLIKYVDTPYALIFQYDGFILNHDAWDDQFLDYDYIGGPWAHLGSLEVGNGGFSLRSRRLIDWLATNWREIGVPIDPEDVFISHFARPRLEQNGMTFAPTSVASRFSKEGNERSVVWNGEFGFHGITYTDISRWLDNRPEYQKQLTYPLNDFVTLMKKYPIYDGTVHVFKFKKDDMKNYQHLSTRKKEYEARITKGGYHDYSKIQPGHTIVAKRSGVPFKTMPVPAFERTVTKIERFNSLPELRMVYPDLQVTPPWKEITRWKRKFVQFLGYRLYPKDVPYIVFWFK
;
A
#
# COMPACT_ATOMS: atom_id res chain seq x y z
N MET A 1 16.24 -4.44 -25.54
CA MET A 1 16.21 -5.82 -26.08
C MET A 1 14.78 -6.32 -25.92
N THR A 2 14.22 -7.12 -26.83
CA THR A 2 12.84 -7.61 -26.63
C THR A 2 12.85 -8.84 -25.72
N ILE A 3 12.09 -8.80 -24.64
CA ILE A 3 11.91 -9.91 -23.70
C ILE A 3 10.75 -10.76 -24.19
N HIS A 4 10.93 -12.08 -24.21
CA HIS A 4 9.92 -13.03 -24.67
C HIS A 4 9.40 -13.85 -23.49
N LEU A 5 8.13 -13.65 -23.14
CA LEU A 5 7.43 -14.29 -22.03
C LEU A 5 6.23 -15.10 -22.53
N PRO A 6 6.43 -16.17 -23.33
CA PRO A 6 5.34 -16.96 -23.90
C PRO A 6 4.51 -17.69 -22.84
N ASN A 7 5.06 -17.87 -21.64
CA ASN A 7 4.43 -18.49 -20.48
C ASN A 7 3.67 -17.49 -19.58
N VAL A 8 3.59 -16.22 -19.96
CA VAL A 8 2.92 -15.17 -19.18
C VAL A 8 1.78 -14.57 -19.99
N THR A 9 0.59 -14.50 -19.40
CA THR A 9 -0.52 -13.66 -19.88
C THR A 9 -0.47 -12.31 -19.15
N LEU A 10 -0.27 -11.22 -19.89
CA LEU A 10 -0.50 -9.87 -19.37
C LEU A 10 -2.01 -9.61 -19.33
N ILE A 11 -2.55 -9.31 -18.16
CA ILE A 11 -4.00 -9.20 -17.97
C ILE A 11 -4.38 -8.00 -17.10
N GLY A 12 -5.33 -7.21 -17.60
CA GLY A 12 -5.82 -6.02 -16.93
C GLY A 12 -7.32 -5.94 -16.99
N VAL A 13 -7.95 -5.28 -16.01
CA VAL A 13 -9.41 -5.19 -15.90
C VAL A 13 -9.84 -3.76 -15.62
N ASP A 14 -10.69 -3.20 -16.48
CA ASP A 14 -11.24 -1.86 -16.28
C ASP A 14 -12.60 -1.68 -16.96
N CYS A 15 -13.66 -1.52 -16.18
CA CYS A 15 -15.02 -1.27 -16.66
C CYS A 15 -15.45 0.21 -16.54
N VAL A 16 -14.53 1.11 -16.20
CA VAL A 16 -14.79 2.54 -15.99
C VAL A 16 -14.23 3.37 -17.13
N ASN A 17 -12.99 3.10 -17.53
CA ASN A 17 -12.35 3.80 -18.64
C ASN A 17 -11.37 2.85 -19.33
N LEU A 18 -11.76 2.33 -20.49
CA LEU A 18 -10.94 1.38 -21.23
C LEU A 18 -9.67 2.02 -21.81
N LYS A 19 -9.71 3.30 -22.19
CA LYS A 19 -8.57 3.98 -22.83
C LYS A 19 -7.33 4.05 -21.94
N ARG A 20 -7.52 4.26 -20.64
CA ARG A 20 -6.39 4.27 -19.67
C ARG A 20 -5.80 2.88 -19.45
N LEU A 21 -6.62 1.82 -19.55
CA LEU A 21 -6.14 0.45 -19.51
C LEU A 21 -5.36 0.09 -20.78
N GLN A 22 -5.86 0.51 -21.95
CA GLN A 22 -5.17 0.33 -23.22
C GLN A 22 -3.81 1.04 -23.22
N LEU A 23 -3.74 2.30 -22.76
CA LEU A 23 -2.47 3.02 -22.63
C LEU A 23 -1.47 2.28 -21.74
N ALA A 24 -1.90 1.80 -20.57
CA ALA A 24 -1.05 1.03 -19.68
C ALA A 24 -0.59 -0.30 -20.31
N ALA A 25 -1.45 -0.94 -21.13
CA ALA A 25 -1.11 -2.13 -21.89
C ALA A 25 -0.07 -1.83 -22.98
N ASP A 26 -0.26 -0.76 -23.75
CA ASP A 26 0.63 -0.34 -24.82
C ASP A 26 2.05 -0.13 -24.28
N ILE A 27 2.16 0.66 -23.20
CA ILE A 27 3.43 0.87 -22.47
C ILE A 27 4.00 -0.46 -21.95
N SER A 28 3.16 -1.33 -21.37
CA SER A 28 3.62 -2.61 -20.83
C SER A 28 4.12 -3.60 -21.87
N THR A 29 3.69 -3.43 -23.13
CA THR A 29 4.15 -4.24 -24.25
C THR A 29 5.34 -3.63 -24.99
N GLU A 30 5.81 -2.44 -24.59
CA GLU A 30 7.05 -1.88 -25.12
C GLU A 30 8.25 -2.72 -24.67
N GLY A 31 8.85 -3.46 -25.61
CA GLY A 31 10.02 -4.30 -25.33
C GLY A 31 9.69 -5.64 -24.68
N VAL A 32 8.41 -6.03 -24.56
CA VAL A 32 7.99 -7.32 -24.01
C VAL A 32 6.95 -7.99 -24.91
N SER A 33 7.20 -9.24 -25.28
CA SER A 33 6.29 -10.10 -26.03
C SER A 33 5.71 -11.16 -25.09
N PHE A 34 4.43 -11.04 -24.76
CA PHE A 34 3.72 -11.99 -23.89
C PHE A 34 3.07 -13.12 -24.69
N GLY A 35 2.83 -14.25 -24.04
CA GLY A 35 2.05 -15.35 -24.62
C GLY A 35 0.60 -14.94 -24.93
N ALA A 36 0.05 -14.02 -24.15
CA ALA A 36 -1.21 -13.33 -24.48
C ALA A 36 -1.29 -11.96 -23.78
N VAL A 37 -2.03 -11.04 -24.37
CA VAL A 37 -2.42 -9.76 -23.74
C VAL A 37 -3.94 -9.67 -23.74
N LYS A 38 -4.54 -9.56 -22.55
CA LYS A 38 -6.00 -9.59 -22.37
C LYS A 38 -6.48 -8.40 -21.55
N LEU A 39 -7.33 -7.57 -22.15
CA LEU A 39 -7.92 -6.38 -21.55
C LEU A 39 -9.40 -6.64 -21.27
N LEU A 40 -9.72 -6.97 -20.02
CA LEU A 40 -11.08 -7.35 -19.65
C LEU A 40 -11.91 -6.10 -19.35
N SER A 41 -12.98 -5.89 -20.11
CA SER A 41 -13.85 -4.72 -19.92
C SER A 41 -15.29 -5.02 -20.31
N SER A 42 -16.24 -4.30 -19.71
CA SER A 42 -17.61 -4.24 -20.20
C SER A 42 -17.84 -3.15 -21.25
N ILE A 43 -16.79 -2.38 -21.59
CA ILE A 43 -16.83 -1.32 -22.60
C ILE A 43 -16.38 -1.96 -23.92
N PRO A 44 -17.20 -1.89 -24.99
CA PRO A 44 -16.84 -2.46 -26.28
C PRO A 44 -15.67 -1.72 -26.92
N SER A 45 -14.87 -2.43 -27.71
CA SER A 45 -13.71 -1.91 -28.44
C SER A 45 -13.39 -2.82 -29.63
N ASP A 46 -12.83 -2.25 -30.68
CA ASP A 46 -12.31 -2.99 -31.84
C ASP A 46 -10.87 -3.50 -31.60
N ASP A 47 -10.25 -3.13 -30.47
CA ASP A 47 -8.94 -3.65 -30.07
C ASP A 47 -9.03 -5.16 -29.80
N PRO A 48 -8.30 -6.00 -30.54
CA PRO A 48 -8.42 -7.46 -30.45
C PRO A 48 -7.96 -8.03 -29.10
N ARG A 49 -7.25 -7.24 -28.29
CA ARG A 49 -6.86 -7.62 -26.93
C ARG A 49 -8.04 -7.54 -25.95
N VAL A 50 -9.12 -6.83 -26.32
CA VAL A 50 -10.25 -6.58 -25.43
C VAL A 50 -11.21 -7.77 -25.41
N ILE A 51 -11.46 -8.27 -24.20
CA ILE A 51 -12.41 -9.36 -23.97
C ILE A 51 -13.60 -8.79 -23.18
N ASN A 52 -14.80 -8.97 -23.73
CA ASN A 52 -16.01 -8.49 -23.09
C ASN A 52 -16.33 -9.30 -21.83
N ILE A 53 -16.52 -8.62 -20.71
CA ILE A 53 -16.92 -9.21 -19.42
C ILE A 53 -18.14 -8.48 -18.84
N PRO A 54 -18.88 -9.11 -17.90
CA PRO A 54 -19.90 -8.40 -17.15
C PRO A 54 -19.33 -7.17 -16.41
N ARG A 55 -20.10 -6.10 -16.36
CA ARG A 55 -19.68 -4.83 -15.75
C ARG A 55 -19.34 -4.98 -14.27
N ILE A 56 -18.10 -4.68 -13.92
CA ILE A 56 -17.64 -4.55 -12.53
C ILE A 56 -17.95 -3.13 -12.03
N ARG A 57 -18.67 -3.04 -10.91
CA ARG A 57 -19.23 -1.77 -10.39
C ARG A 57 -18.63 -1.28 -9.08
N SER A 58 -17.75 -2.05 -8.46
CA SER A 58 -17.13 -1.70 -7.17
C SER A 58 -15.81 -2.44 -6.97
N ILE A 59 -15.00 -1.96 -6.02
CA ILE A 59 -13.75 -2.62 -5.61
C ILE A 59 -14.05 -4.04 -5.11
N LYS A 60 -15.08 -4.22 -4.27
CA LYS A 60 -15.50 -5.56 -3.84
C LYS A 60 -15.83 -6.49 -5.02
N ALA A 61 -16.55 -5.98 -6.04
CA ALA A 61 -16.88 -6.78 -7.23
C ALA A 61 -15.63 -7.11 -8.06
N TYR A 62 -14.64 -6.21 -8.10
CA TYR A 62 -13.33 -6.47 -8.68
C TYR A 62 -12.62 -7.59 -7.92
N SER A 63 -12.54 -7.51 -6.59
CA SER A 63 -11.90 -8.55 -5.78
C SER A 63 -12.61 -9.91 -5.92
N ASP A 64 -13.95 -9.92 -5.95
CA ASP A 64 -14.73 -11.13 -6.22
C ASP A 64 -14.39 -11.73 -7.60
N PHE A 65 -14.31 -10.90 -8.65
CA PHE A 65 -13.95 -11.33 -10.00
C PHE A 65 -12.53 -11.90 -10.08
N MET A 66 -11.55 -11.21 -9.47
CA MET A 66 -10.15 -11.62 -9.48
C MET A 66 -9.92 -12.97 -8.80
N ILE A 67 -10.71 -13.30 -7.77
CA ILE A 67 -10.63 -14.58 -7.07
C ILE A 67 -11.43 -15.69 -7.77
N LYS A 68 -12.62 -15.38 -8.30
CA LYS A 68 -13.57 -16.42 -8.75
C LYS A 68 -13.54 -16.67 -10.25
N ASP A 69 -13.31 -15.62 -11.04
CA ASP A 69 -13.56 -15.63 -12.48
C ASP A 69 -12.29 -15.43 -13.32
N LEU A 70 -11.19 -14.94 -12.74
CA LEU A 70 -9.91 -14.72 -13.44
C LEU A 70 -9.41 -15.99 -14.16
N ILE A 71 -9.64 -17.17 -13.56
CA ILE A 71 -9.30 -18.48 -14.11
C ILE A 71 -9.78 -18.68 -15.55
N LYS A 72 -10.91 -18.08 -15.93
CA LYS A 72 -11.53 -18.21 -17.27
C LYS A 72 -10.74 -17.48 -18.36
N TYR A 73 -9.82 -16.59 -17.98
CA TYR A 73 -9.14 -15.67 -18.89
C TYR A 73 -7.63 -15.86 -18.91
N VAL A 74 -7.08 -16.79 -18.14
CA VAL A 74 -5.64 -17.11 -18.17
C VAL A 74 -5.52 -18.48 -18.81
N ASP A 75 -4.58 -18.70 -19.71
CA ASP A 75 -4.32 -20.04 -20.30
C ASP A 75 -2.84 -20.44 -20.19
N THR A 76 -2.01 -19.49 -19.76
CA THR A 76 -0.58 -19.65 -19.61
C THR A 76 -0.22 -20.02 -18.17
N PRO A 77 1.00 -20.54 -17.92
CA PRO A 77 1.47 -20.87 -16.58
C PRO A 77 1.46 -19.71 -15.57
N TYR A 78 1.52 -18.45 -16.02
CA TYR A 78 1.50 -17.27 -15.14
C TYR A 78 0.64 -16.15 -15.72
N ALA A 79 0.02 -15.36 -14.84
CA ALA A 79 -0.64 -14.12 -15.19
C ALA A 79 0.09 -12.94 -14.54
N LEU A 80 0.49 -11.96 -15.34
CA LEU A 80 0.92 -10.66 -14.86
C LEU A 80 -0.28 -9.72 -14.85
N ILE A 81 -0.78 -9.44 -13.65
CA ILE A 81 -1.87 -8.50 -13.42
C ILE A 81 -1.31 -7.09 -13.49
N PHE A 82 -1.97 -6.21 -14.23
CA PHE A 82 -1.71 -4.78 -14.23
C PHE A 82 -3.01 -3.98 -14.15
N GLN A 83 -2.90 -2.74 -13.71
CA GLN A 83 -3.98 -1.76 -13.66
C GLN A 83 -3.59 -0.50 -14.43
N TYR A 84 -4.56 0.36 -14.72
CA TYR A 84 -4.29 1.63 -15.40
C TYR A 84 -3.30 2.53 -14.65
N ASP A 85 -3.17 2.36 -13.33
CA ASP A 85 -2.27 3.09 -12.45
C ASP A 85 -1.15 2.21 -11.87
N GLY A 86 -0.94 1.01 -12.41
CA GLY A 86 0.20 0.15 -12.06
C GLY A 86 0.54 -0.80 -13.18
N PHE A 87 1.66 -0.56 -13.83
CA PHE A 87 2.07 -1.22 -15.07
C PHE A 87 3.59 -1.25 -15.19
N ILE A 88 4.11 -1.86 -16.26
CA ILE A 88 5.56 -1.99 -16.47
C ILE A 88 6.15 -0.64 -16.87
N LEU A 89 7.25 -0.25 -16.24
CA LEU A 89 8.01 0.95 -16.60
C LEU A 89 9.43 0.65 -17.07
N ASN A 90 9.99 -0.49 -16.66
CA ASN A 90 11.34 -0.91 -17.02
C ASN A 90 11.36 -2.40 -17.37
N HIS A 91 11.17 -2.72 -18.66
CA HIS A 91 11.21 -4.11 -19.11
C HIS A 91 12.57 -4.75 -18.83
N ASP A 92 13.69 -4.02 -18.96
CA ASP A 92 15.04 -4.55 -18.72
C ASP A 92 15.28 -5.02 -17.28
N ALA A 93 14.40 -4.68 -16.32
CA ALA A 93 14.44 -5.19 -14.95
C ALA A 93 13.71 -6.52 -14.75
N TRP A 94 13.18 -7.14 -15.81
CA TRP A 94 12.67 -8.50 -15.71
C TRP A 94 13.77 -9.46 -15.25
N ASP A 95 13.40 -10.35 -14.33
CA ASP A 95 14.26 -11.41 -13.81
C ASP A 95 13.47 -12.72 -13.87
N ASP A 96 14.00 -13.73 -14.54
CA ASP A 96 13.32 -15.03 -14.67
C ASP A 96 13.05 -15.70 -13.32
N GLN A 97 13.80 -15.31 -12.27
CA GLN A 97 13.53 -15.71 -10.88
C GLN A 97 12.12 -15.31 -10.42
N PHE A 98 11.47 -14.32 -11.05
CA PHE A 98 10.09 -13.97 -10.74
C PHE A 98 9.13 -15.16 -10.98
N LEU A 99 9.47 -16.06 -11.89
CA LEU A 99 8.64 -17.24 -12.19
C LEU A 99 8.80 -18.36 -11.14
N ASP A 100 9.77 -18.28 -10.23
CA ASP A 100 9.95 -19.28 -9.16
C ASP A 100 8.87 -19.21 -8.06
N TYR A 101 7.99 -18.21 -8.13
CA TYR A 101 6.99 -17.92 -7.09
C TYR A 101 5.57 -17.95 -7.64
N ASP A 102 4.62 -18.34 -6.80
CA ASP A 102 3.19 -18.31 -7.14
C ASP A 102 2.57 -16.94 -7.02
N TYR A 103 3.13 -16.09 -6.17
CA TYR A 103 2.66 -14.74 -5.98
C TYR A 103 3.83 -13.79 -5.74
N ILE A 104 3.87 -12.72 -6.54
CA ILE A 104 4.74 -11.56 -6.35
C ILE A 104 3.92 -10.30 -6.55
N GLY A 105 4.09 -9.32 -5.69
CA GLY A 105 3.75 -7.94 -6.00
C GLY A 105 4.61 -6.99 -5.17
N GLY A 106 4.23 -5.71 -5.14
CA GLY A 106 4.95 -4.66 -4.42
C GLY A 106 5.06 -4.91 -2.90
N PRO A 107 6.19 -4.57 -2.27
CA PRO A 107 6.34 -4.69 -0.83
C PRO A 107 5.49 -3.68 -0.03
N TRP A 108 4.85 -4.16 1.04
CA TRP A 108 4.13 -3.34 2.01
C TRP A 108 4.97 -3.06 3.26
N ALA A 109 5.62 -1.91 3.32
CA ALA A 109 6.41 -1.54 4.51
C ALA A 109 5.61 -1.40 5.82
N HIS A 110 4.27 -1.42 5.76
CA HIS A 110 3.38 -0.99 6.85
C HIS A 110 2.51 -2.12 7.46
N LEU A 111 2.61 -3.36 6.98
CA LEU A 111 1.75 -4.48 7.40
C LEU A 111 2.48 -5.59 8.20
N GLY A 112 3.66 -5.30 8.76
CA GLY A 112 4.35 -6.21 9.67
C GLY A 112 4.90 -7.42 8.94
N SER A 113 4.44 -8.64 9.26
CA SER A 113 4.87 -9.89 8.61
C SER A 113 4.30 -10.09 7.19
N LEU A 114 3.35 -9.24 6.77
CA LEU A 114 2.81 -9.22 5.41
C LEU A 114 3.63 -8.27 4.56
N GLU A 115 4.79 -8.75 4.13
CA GLU A 115 5.76 -7.89 3.46
C GLU A 115 5.51 -7.77 1.96
N VAL A 116 4.78 -8.71 1.34
CA VAL A 116 4.56 -8.78 -0.11
C VAL A 116 3.08 -8.95 -0.40
N GLY A 117 2.53 -7.99 -1.14
CA GLY A 117 1.12 -7.93 -1.53
C GLY A 117 1.00 -7.27 -2.90
N ASN A 118 0.12 -6.28 -3.02
CA ASN A 118 -0.15 -5.49 -4.24
C ASN A 118 -0.99 -6.22 -5.30
N GLY A 119 -2.30 -6.05 -5.23
CA GLY A 119 -3.21 -6.61 -6.24
C GLY A 119 -3.06 -5.95 -7.61
N GLY A 120 -2.74 -4.66 -7.65
CA GLY A 120 -2.80 -3.84 -8.85
C GLY A 120 -1.62 -3.95 -9.80
N PHE A 121 -0.51 -4.54 -9.35
CA PHE A 121 0.58 -5.01 -10.18
C PHE A 121 1.21 -6.24 -9.52
N SER A 122 0.78 -7.43 -9.96
CA SER A 122 1.21 -8.71 -9.38
C SER A 122 1.40 -9.81 -10.41
N LEU A 123 2.41 -10.66 -10.22
CA LEU A 123 2.56 -11.91 -10.94
C LEU A 123 1.91 -13.04 -10.12
N ARG A 124 1.09 -13.85 -10.78
CA ARG A 124 0.33 -14.96 -10.16
C ARG A 124 0.49 -16.22 -10.99
N SER A 125 0.83 -17.35 -10.37
CA SER A 125 0.86 -18.62 -11.09
C SER A 125 -0.54 -19.11 -11.42
N ARG A 126 -0.63 -19.96 -12.45
CA ARG A 126 -1.89 -20.63 -12.82
C ARG A 126 -2.43 -21.47 -11.66
N ARG A 127 -1.59 -22.24 -10.98
CA ARG A 127 -2.02 -23.09 -9.86
C ARG A 127 -2.62 -22.29 -8.70
N LEU A 128 -2.09 -21.09 -8.42
CA LEU A 128 -2.68 -20.18 -7.44
C LEU A 128 -4.08 -19.74 -7.86
N ILE A 129 -4.23 -19.29 -9.10
CA ILE A 129 -5.51 -18.83 -9.66
C ILE A 129 -6.55 -19.95 -9.61
N ASP A 130 -6.17 -21.17 -10.01
CA ASP A 130 -7.03 -22.35 -9.98
C ASP A 130 -7.49 -22.69 -8.56
N TRP A 131 -6.55 -22.71 -7.61
CA TRP A 131 -6.87 -23.02 -6.22
C TRP A 131 -7.82 -21.99 -5.62
N LEU A 132 -7.58 -20.69 -5.86
CA LEU A 132 -8.42 -19.61 -5.35
C LEU A 132 -9.86 -19.71 -5.88
N ALA A 133 -10.05 -19.98 -7.16
CA ALA A 133 -11.37 -20.07 -7.77
C ALA A 133 -12.25 -21.15 -7.13
N THR A 134 -11.65 -22.26 -6.71
CA THR A 134 -12.36 -23.41 -6.13
C THR A 134 -12.45 -23.36 -4.61
N ASN A 135 -11.39 -22.92 -3.92
CA ASN A 135 -11.24 -23.15 -2.47
C ASN A 135 -11.38 -21.87 -1.62
N TRP A 136 -11.60 -20.68 -2.21
CA TRP A 136 -11.69 -19.42 -1.44
C TRP A 136 -12.68 -19.46 -0.27
N ARG A 137 -13.75 -20.26 -0.37
CA ARG A 137 -14.78 -20.40 0.68
C ARG A 137 -14.22 -21.06 1.94
N GLU A 138 -13.20 -21.90 1.83
CA GLU A 138 -12.58 -22.60 2.96
C GLU A 138 -11.88 -21.66 3.94
N ILE A 139 -11.46 -20.46 3.47
CA ILE A 139 -10.79 -19.47 4.32
C ILE A 139 -11.76 -18.82 5.32
N GLY A 140 -13.05 -18.74 4.97
CA GLY A 140 -14.09 -18.26 5.90
C GLY A 140 -14.05 -16.76 6.22
N VAL A 141 -13.39 -15.94 5.38
CA VAL A 141 -13.32 -14.47 5.54
C VAL A 141 -13.73 -13.74 4.25
N PRO A 142 -14.11 -12.44 4.32
CA PRO A 142 -14.35 -11.65 3.12
C PRO A 142 -13.13 -11.57 2.20
N ILE A 143 -13.36 -11.60 0.89
CA ILE A 143 -12.32 -11.51 -0.15
C ILE A 143 -11.72 -10.11 -0.27
N ASP A 144 -12.47 -9.05 0.04
CA ASP A 144 -12.07 -7.67 -0.26
C ASP A 144 -11.18 -7.07 0.85
N PRO A 145 -10.00 -6.48 0.52
CA PRO A 145 -9.36 -6.45 -0.80
C PRO A 145 -8.63 -7.78 -1.12
N GLU A 146 -8.61 -8.17 -2.41
CA GLU A 146 -8.20 -9.53 -2.83
C GLU A 146 -6.73 -9.85 -2.58
N ASP A 147 -5.85 -8.84 -2.65
CA ASP A 147 -4.44 -9.02 -2.38
C ASP A 147 -4.17 -9.32 -0.91
N VAL A 148 -4.87 -8.67 0.01
CA VAL A 148 -4.85 -9.00 1.44
C VAL A 148 -5.47 -10.37 1.67
N PHE A 149 -6.56 -10.72 0.99
CA PHE A 149 -7.11 -12.07 1.05
C PHE A 149 -6.08 -13.13 0.66
N ILE A 150 -5.39 -12.95 -0.47
CA ILE A 150 -4.38 -13.90 -0.95
C ILE A 150 -3.16 -13.94 -0.02
N SER A 151 -2.54 -12.78 0.22
CA SER A 151 -1.23 -12.66 0.90
C SER A 151 -1.29 -12.86 2.41
N HIS A 152 -2.46 -12.65 3.04
CA HIS A 152 -2.63 -12.80 4.48
C HIS A 152 -3.49 -13.97 4.87
N PHE A 153 -4.75 -13.99 4.42
CA PHE A 153 -5.74 -14.91 4.95
C PHE A 153 -5.64 -16.29 4.30
N ALA A 154 -5.45 -16.34 2.98
CA ALA A 154 -5.30 -17.60 2.24
C ALA A 154 -3.87 -18.15 2.30
N ARG A 155 -2.86 -17.29 2.43
CA ARG A 155 -1.43 -17.66 2.42
C ARG A 155 -1.07 -18.89 3.27
N PRO A 156 -1.49 -19.02 4.54
CA PRO A 156 -1.17 -20.22 5.34
C PRO A 156 -1.66 -21.51 4.69
N ARG A 157 -2.84 -21.49 4.06
CA ARG A 157 -3.42 -22.65 3.38
C ARG A 157 -2.73 -22.89 2.03
N LEU A 158 -2.38 -21.83 1.31
CA LEU A 158 -1.65 -21.90 0.04
C LEU A 158 -0.25 -22.52 0.25
N GLU A 159 0.49 -22.08 1.29
CA GLU A 159 1.81 -22.62 1.64
C GLU A 159 1.73 -24.09 2.08
N GLN A 160 0.67 -24.48 2.81
CA GLN A 160 0.39 -25.90 3.11
C GLN A 160 0.18 -26.75 1.85
N ASN A 161 -0.30 -26.15 0.75
CA ASN A 161 -0.45 -26.80 -0.55
C ASN A 161 0.80 -26.66 -1.45
N GLY A 162 1.94 -26.25 -0.88
CA GLY A 162 3.21 -26.15 -1.59
C GLY A 162 3.35 -24.92 -2.49
N MET A 163 2.54 -23.88 -2.30
CA MET A 163 2.68 -22.61 -3.00
C MET A 163 3.68 -21.68 -2.30
N THR A 164 4.35 -20.85 -3.09
CA THR A 164 5.44 -19.97 -2.63
C THR A 164 5.12 -18.51 -2.90
N PHE A 165 5.46 -17.64 -1.96
CA PHE A 165 5.35 -16.19 -2.08
C PHE A 165 6.76 -15.61 -2.16
N ALA A 166 6.99 -14.64 -3.05
CA ALA A 166 8.29 -14.01 -3.15
C ALA A 166 8.72 -13.37 -1.82
N PRO A 167 10.01 -13.50 -1.43
CA PRO A 167 10.55 -12.72 -0.33
C PRO A 167 10.65 -11.24 -0.73
N THR A 168 10.71 -10.37 0.27
CA THR A 168 10.78 -8.91 0.10
C THR A 168 11.92 -8.44 -0.80
N SER A 169 13.06 -9.14 -0.80
CA SER A 169 14.20 -8.84 -1.68
C SER A 169 13.89 -9.03 -3.16
N VAL A 170 13.10 -10.05 -3.51
CA VAL A 170 12.64 -10.28 -4.89
C VAL A 170 11.52 -9.31 -5.24
N ALA A 171 10.53 -9.16 -4.36
CA ALA A 171 9.41 -8.25 -4.55
C ALA A 171 9.84 -6.79 -4.74
N SER A 172 10.88 -6.33 -4.04
CA SER A 172 11.43 -4.97 -4.17
C SER A 172 12.09 -4.70 -5.52
N ARG A 173 12.51 -5.74 -6.26
CA ARG A 173 13.00 -5.62 -7.65
C ARG A 173 11.86 -5.68 -8.66
N PHE A 174 10.82 -6.46 -8.34
CA PHE A 174 9.64 -6.65 -9.18
C PHE A 174 8.77 -5.40 -9.31
N SER A 175 8.39 -4.76 -8.19
CA SER A 175 7.47 -3.62 -8.26
C SER A 175 7.61 -2.63 -7.11
N LYS A 176 7.41 -1.35 -7.43
CA LYS A 176 7.27 -0.28 -6.45
C LYS A 176 5.82 -0.01 -6.10
N GLU A 177 5.48 -0.24 -4.82
CA GLU A 177 4.29 0.34 -4.19
C GLU A 177 4.71 1.39 -3.18
N GLY A 178 4.41 2.65 -3.47
CA GLY A 178 4.80 3.78 -2.64
C GLY A 178 4.29 3.61 -1.20
N ASN A 179 5.22 3.66 -0.25
CA ASN A 179 4.94 3.39 1.14
C ASN A 179 5.67 4.38 2.08
N GLU A 180 5.71 4.08 3.37
CA GLU A 180 6.32 4.96 4.38
C GLU A 180 7.83 5.07 4.28
N ARG A 181 8.50 4.10 3.66
CA ARG A 181 9.97 4.08 3.52
C ARG A 181 10.40 4.77 2.24
N SER A 182 9.72 4.54 1.13
CA SER A 182 10.01 5.20 -0.13
C SER A 182 8.77 5.28 -1.00
N VAL A 183 8.64 6.40 -1.70
CA VAL A 183 7.55 6.66 -2.65
C VAL A 183 8.04 6.78 -4.09
N VAL A 184 9.36 6.77 -4.32
CA VAL A 184 9.95 7.07 -5.64
C VAL A 184 10.25 5.77 -6.37
N TRP A 185 9.69 5.60 -7.56
CA TRP A 185 10.08 4.52 -8.46
C TRP A 185 11.53 4.73 -8.92
N ASN A 186 12.35 3.70 -8.81
CA ASN A 186 13.79 3.74 -8.96
C ASN A 186 14.34 2.63 -9.86
N GLY A 187 13.58 2.26 -10.90
CA GLY A 187 13.98 1.27 -11.90
C GLY A 187 13.47 -0.14 -11.65
N GLU A 188 12.56 -0.35 -10.69
CA GLU A 188 11.84 -1.62 -10.52
C GLU A 188 11.08 -1.99 -11.82
N PHE A 189 10.84 -3.28 -12.07
CA PHE A 189 10.19 -3.75 -13.31
C PHE A 189 8.84 -3.04 -13.57
N GLY A 190 7.99 -2.97 -12.55
CA GLY A 190 6.78 -2.17 -12.58
C GLY A 190 6.56 -1.32 -11.33
N PHE A 191 5.36 -0.79 -11.22
CA PHE A 191 4.91 -0.02 -10.08
C PHE A 191 3.41 -0.15 -9.89
N HIS A 192 2.88 0.41 -8.81
CA HIS A 192 1.46 0.60 -8.63
C HIS A 192 1.15 1.88 -7.87
N GLY A 193 0.01 2.48 -8.19
CA GLY A 193 -0.50 3.67 -7.54
C GLY A 193 0.09 4.95 -8.05
N ILE A 194 -0.28 5.39 -9.24
CA ILE A 194 0.26 6.60 -9.90
C ILE A 194 0.07 7.91 -9.11
N THR A 195 -0.80 7.92 -8.09
CA THR A 195 -1.00 9.08 -7.18
C THR A 195 -0.24 8.96 -5.87
N TYR A 196 0.34 7.78 -5.59
CA TYR A 196 1.11 7.51 -4.38
C TYR A 196 2.49 6.87 -4.61
N THR A 197 2.88 6.72 -5.87
CA THR A 197 4.21 6.33 -6.32
C THR A 197 4.68 7.36 -7.33
N ASP A 198 5.80 8.03 -7.06
CA ASP A 198 6.38 9.04 -7.92
C ASP A 198 7.17 8.39 -9.07
N ILE A 199 6.65 8.58 -10.28
CA ILE A 199 7.25 8.11 -11.54
C ILE A 199 7.88 9.25 -12.36
N SER A 200 8.09 10.43 -11.76
CA SER A 200 8.61 11.62 -12.48
C SER A 200 9.89 11.30 -13.25
N ARG A 201 10.80 10.52 -12.67
CA ARG A 201 12.05 10.09 -13.32
C ARG A 201 11.82 9.35 -14.64
N TRP A 202 10.76 8.56 -14.74
CA TRP A 202 10.39 7.87 -15.97
C TRP A 202 9.80 8.85 -16.98
N LEU A 203 8.90 9.74 -16.53
CA LEU A 203 8.26 10.77 -17.37
C LEU A 203 9.23 11.82 -17.92
N ASP A 204 10.31 12.13 -17.20
CA ASP A 204 11.35 13.05 -17.66
C ASP A 204 12.05 12.54 -18.94
N ASN A 205 12.13 11.21 -19.09
CA ASN A 205 12.71 10.56 -20.27
C ASN A 205 11.66 10.14 -21.31
N ARG A 206 10.37 10.42 -21.04
CA ARG A 206 9.22 10.00 -21.85
C ARG A 206 8.20 11.14 -22.00
N PRO A 207 8.60 12.30 -22.56
CA PRO A 207 7.75 13.49 -22.64
C PRO A 207 6.43 13.25 -23.39
N GLU A 208 6.38 12.28 -24.31
CA GLU A 208 5.18 11.85 -25.03
C GLU A 208 4.03 11.42 -24.11
N TYR A 209 4.36 10.86 -22.93
CA TYR A 209 3.36 10.36 -21.97
C TYR A 209 3.00 11.36 -20.87
N GLN A 210 3.72 12.48 -20.73
CA GLN A 210 3.50 13.44 -19.64
C GLN A 210 2.05 13.93 -19.57
N LYS A 211 1.43 14.28 -20.71
CA LYS A 211 0.05 14.78 -20.74
C LYS A 211 -0.97 13.74 -20.27
N GLN A 212 -0.70 12.45 -20.48
CA GLN A 212 -1.62 11.36 -20.16
C GLN A 212 -1.40 10.79 -18.76
N LEU A 213 -0.17 10.88 -18.23
CA LEU A 213 0.25 10.21 -16.99
C LEU A 213 0.66 11.17 -15.86
N THR A 214 0.52 12.48 -16.04
CA THR A 214 0.72 13.43 -14.93
C THR A 214 -0.53 13.47 -14.04
N TYR A 215 -0.53 12.61 -13.03
CA TYR A 215 -1.53 12.65 -11.96
C TYR A 215 -0.99 13.49 -10.79
N PRO A 216 -1.83 14.36 -10.18
CA PRO A 216 -1.43 15.04 -8.95
C PRO A 216 -1.08 14.02 -7.87
N LEU A 217 0.19 14.03 -7.44
CA LEU A 217 0.63 13.22 -6.32
C LEU A 217 -0.09 13.67 -5.06
N ASN A 218 -0.39 12.71 -4.18
CA ASN A 218 -0.89 13.09 -2.86
C ASN A 218 0.18 13.91 -2.10
N ASP A 219 -0.27 14.72 -1.16
CA ASP A 219 0.59 15.65 -0.41
C ASP A 219 1.68 14.93 0.39
N PHE A 220 1.40 13.74 0.90
CA PHE A 220 2.38 12.93 1.61
C PHE A 220 3.51 12.50 0.68
N VAL A 221 3.19 12.03 -0.52
CA VAL A 221 4.15 11.59 -1.53
C VAL A 221 4.94 12.78 -2.05
N THR A 222 4.26 13.89 -2.32
CA THR A 222 4.91 15.17 -2.68
C THR A 222 5.98 15.55 -1.66
N LEU A 223 5.68 15.45 -0.36
CA LEU A 223 6.65 15.70 0.71
C LEU A 223 7.77 14.63 0.75
N MET A 224 7.39 13.35 0.68
CA MET A 224 8.34 12.22 0.77
C MET A 224 9.33 12.14 -0.39
N LYS A 225 9.13 12.88 -1.49
CA LYS A 225 10.15 13.05 -2.55
C LYS A 225 11.47 13.60 -2.02
N LYS A 226 11.46 14.35 -0.91
CA LYS A 226 12.69 14.81 -0.23
C LYS A 226 13.54 13.65 0.32
N TYR A 227 12.93 12.49 0.53
CA TYR A 227 13.54 11.29 1.11
C TYR A 227 13.39 10.10 0.15
N PRO A 228 14.06 10.13 -1.01
CA PRO A 228 13.91 9.08 -2.02
C PRO A 228 14.41 7.71 -1.54
N ILE A 229 15.37 7.71 -0.61
CA ILE A 229 16.01 6.53 -0.01
C ILE A 229 15.76 6.56 1.49
N TYR A 230 15.32 5.42 2.05
CA TYR A 230 15.15 5.25 3.48
C TYR A 230 16.48 4.95 4.16
N ASP A 231 16.96 5.89 4.98
CA ASP A 231 18.20 5.77 5.75
C ASP A 231 17.96 5.48 7.25
N GLY A 232 16.70 5.36 7.67
CA GLY A 232 16.32 5.15 9.07
C GLY A 232 16.15 6.42 9.91
N THR A 233 16.37 7.61 9.34
CA THR A 233 16.27 8.89 10.06
C THR A 233 14.90 9.58 9.90
N VAL A 234 14.09 9.13 8.96
CA VAL A 234 12.74 9.67 8.68
C VAL A 234 11.68 8.65 9.06
N HIS A 235 10.70 9.06 9.87
CA HIS A 235 9.65 8.18 10.41
C HIS A 235 8.27 8.77 10.13
N VAL A 236 7.27 7.93 9.91
CA VAL A 236 5.93 8.40 9.53
C VAL A 236 4.93 8.23 10.68
N PHE A 237 4.34 9.34 11.11
CA PHE A 237 3.24 9.32 12.08
C PHE A 237 1.90 9.46 11.36
N LYS A 238 1.07 8.41 11.44
CA LYS A 238 -0.30 8.42 10.93
C LYS A 238 -1.27 9.01 11.95
N PHE A 239 -2.12 9.91 11.48
CA PHE A 239 -3.23 10.48 12.24
C PHE A 239 -4.54 10.09 11.59
N LYS A 240 -5.45 9.49 12.36
CA LYS A 240 -6.78 9.04 11.90
C LYS A 240 -7.82 10.14 12.11
N LYS A 241 -9.02 9.94 11.57
CA LYS A 241 -10.16 10.88 11.68
C LYS A 241 -10.35 11.45 13.08
N ASP A 242 -10.26 10.61 14.11
CA ASP A 242 -10.53 11.01 15.49
C ASP A 242 -9.38 11.78 16.15
N ASP A 243 -8.23 11.92 15.47
CA ASP A 243 -7.01 12.55 15.96
C ASP A 243 -6.59 13.80 15.14
N MET A 244 -7.49 14.27 14.27
CA MET A 244 -7.22 15.39 13.37
C MET A 244 -6.99 16.72 14.11
N LYS A 245 -7.57 16.89 15.31
CA LYS A 245 -7.30 18.08 16.14
C LYS A 245 -5.83 18.14 16.58
N ASN A 246 -5.27 17.01 17.00
CA ASN A 246 -3.84 16.92 17.34
C ASN A 246 -2.97 17.13 16.11
N TYR A 247 -3.33 16.54 14.97
CA TYR A 247 -2.64 16.76 13.70
C TYR A 247 -2.58 18.25 13.33
N GLN A 248 -3.69 18.98 13.45
CA GLN A 248 -3.75 20.43 13.18
C GLN A 248 -2.97 21.26 14.21
N HIS A 249 -3.01 20.89 15.49
CA HIS A 249 -2.24 21.60 16.52
C HIS A 249 -0.73 21.40 16.33
N LEU A 250 -0.32 20.17 15.99
CA LEU A 250 1.06 19.87 15.61
C LEU A 250 1.48 20.70 14.41
N SER A 251 0.68 20.73 13.33
CA SER A 251 1.02 21.46 12.09
C SER A 251 1.20 22.96 12.31
N THR A 252 0.41 23.55 13.21
CA THR A 252 0.42 24.98 13.55
C THR A 252 1.32 25.34 14.72
N ARG A 253 2.08 24.38 15.28
CA ARG A 253 2.92 24.54 16.49
C ARG A 253 2.16 24.98 17.75
N LYS A 254 0.82 24.84 17.77
CA LYS A 254 0.03 24.95 19.01
C LYS A 254 0.33 23.82 20.00
N LYS A 255 0.94 22.74 19.51
CA LYS A 255 1.44 21.59 20.25
C LYS A 255 2.80 21.21 19.68
N GLU A 256 3.78 20.99 20.55
CA GLU A 256 5.16 20.61 20.16
C GLU A 256 5.57 19.25 20.72
N TYR A 257 4.59 18.39 20.99
CA TYR A 257 4.82 17.03 21.44
C TYR A 257 3.80 16.06 20.87
N GLU A 258 4.12 14.78 20.89
CA GLU A 258 3.19 13.69 20.63
C GLU A 258 3.42 12.56 21.62
N ALA A 259 2.36 12.14 22.31
CA ALA A 259 2.44 11.04 23.26
C ALA A 259 1.61 9.84 22.78
N ARG A 260 2.22 8.66 22.85
CA ARG A 260 1.67 7.41 22.30
C ARG A 260 1.93 6.23 23.25
N ILE A 261 1.09 5.21 23.14
CA ILE A 261 1.28 3.92 23.81
C ILE A 261 2.32 3.08 23.05
N THR A 262 3.14 2.30 23.77
CA THR A 262 4.14 1.38 23.18
C THR A 262 3.92 -0.07 23.62
N LYS A 263 2.70 -0.59 23.41
CA LYS A 263 2.30 -1.99 23.68
C LYS A 263 2.36 -2.83 22.40
N GLY A 264 2.58 -4.15 22.53
CA GLY A 264 2.47 -5.10 21.43
C GLY A 264 1.18 -4.92 20.62
N GLY A 265 1.30 -4.93 19.29
CA GLY A 265 0.21 -4.60 18.37
C GLY A 265 0.07 -3.10 18.05
N TYR A 266 0.85 -2.22 18.69
CA TYR A 266 1.08 -0.84 18.24
C TYR A 266 2.37 -0.73 17.44
N HIS A 267 2.58 0.44 16.82
CA HIS A 267 3.79 0.71 16.05
C HIS A 267 5.02 0.69 16.97
N ASP A 268 6.11 0.11 16.49
CA ASP A 268 7.39 0.11 17.19
C ASP A 268 8.12 1.43 16.98
N TYR A 269 8.37 2.16 18.06
CA TYR A 269 9.09 3.44 18.04
C TYR A 269 10.52 3.31 18.60
N SER A 270 11.05 2.10 18.74
CA SER A 270 12.39 1.83 19.28
C SER A 270 13.51 2.51 18.49
N LYS A 271 13.33 2.63 17.17
CA LYS A 271 14.34 3.18 16.23
C LYS A 271 14.37 4.70 16.14
N ILE A 272 13.43 5.41 16.78
CA ILE A 272 13.36 6.87 16.71
C ILE A 272 14.33 7.48 17.73
N GLN A 273 15.13 8.45 17.28
CA GLN A 273 16.11 9.15 18.11
C GLN A 273 15.94 10.67 17.99
N PRO A 274 16.41 11.47 18.97
CA PRO A 274 16.55 12.92 18.78
C PRO A 274 17.36 13.24 17.52
N GLY A 275 16.94 14.27 16.79
CA GLY A 275 17.48 14.63 15.48
C GLY A 275 16.76 13.98 14.30
N HIS A 276 16.03 12.88 14.52
CA HIS A 276 15.23 12.26 13.45
C HIS A 276 14.04 13.13 13.02
N THR A 277 13.61 12.96 11.77
CA THR A 277 12.44 13.63 11.21
C THR A 277 11.19 12.76 11.37
N ILE A 278 10.11 13.36 11.87
CA ILE A 278 8.76 12.81 11.81
C ILE A 278 8.00 13.46 10.67
N VAL A 279 7.54 12.66 9.72
CA VAL A 279 6.55 13.05 8.72
C VAL A 279 5.15 12.71 9.24
N ALA A 280 4.37 13.73 9.55
CA ALA A 280 2.98 13.55 9.96
C ALA A 280 2.08 13.45 8.71
N LYS A 281 1.26 12.38 8.63
CA LYS A 281 0.29 12.19 7.54
C LYS A 281 -1.12 11.89 8.04
N ARG A 282 -2.11 12.32 7.26
CA ARG A 282 -3.51 11.91 7.41
C ARG A 282 -3.69 10.46 6.95
N SER A 283 -4.61 9.75 7.59
CA SER A 283 -4.96 8.36 7.27
C SER A 283 -6.48 8.19 7.24
N GLY A 284 -7.04 7.91 6.06
CA GLY A 284 -8.48 7.76 5.86
C GLY A 284 -9.28 9.06 6.04
N VAL A 285 -8.62 10.21 5.90
CA VAL A 285 -9.23 11.54 6.03
C VAL A 285 -9.01 12.30 4.71
N PRO A 286 -10.07 12.60 3.95
CA PRO A 286 -9.93 13.32 2.68
C PRO A 286 -9.35 14.73 2.87
N PHE A 287 -8.50 15.17 1.94
CA PHE A 287 -7.91 16.51 1.96
C PHE A 287 -8.96 17.62 2.12
N LYS A 288 -10.07 17.50 1.38
CA LYS A 288 -11.20 18.45 1.43
C LYS A 288 -11.81 18.64 2.82
N THR A 289 -11.70 17.64 3.70
CA THR A 289 -12.27 17.69 5.07
C THR A 289 -11.30 18.26 6.10
N MET A 290 -9.99 18.18 5.83
CA MET A 290 -8.94 18.67 6.72
C MET A 290 -7.79 19.15 5.82
N PRO A 291 -7.80 20.41 5.34
CA PRO A 291 -6.90 20.90 4.29
C PRO A 291 -5.50 21.26 4.82
N VAL A 292 -4.97 20.43 5.72
CA VAL A 292 -3.61 20.55 6.27
C VAL A 292 -2.75 19.49 5.56
N PRO A 293 -1.79 19.86 4.69
CA PRO A 293 -0.93 18.91 4.00
C PRO A 293 -0.05 18.14 5.00
N ALA A 294 0.56 17.04 4.55
CA ALA A 294 1.62 16.36 5.29
C ALA A 294 2.75 17.35 5.61
N PHE A 295 3.36 17.20 6.78
CA PHE A 295 4.37 18.12 7.28
C PHE A 295 5.42 17.40 8.12
N GLU A 296 6.55 18.08 8.34
CA GLU A 296 7.72 17.55 9.03
C GLU A 296 7.84 18.16 10.43
N ARG A 297 8.36 17.39 11.38
CA ARG A 297 8.78 17.83 12.72
C ARG A 297 10.09 17.15 13.05
N THR A 298 11.02 17.87 13.67
CA THR A 298 12.29 17.27 14.13
C THR A 298 12.15 16.85 15.57
N VAL A 299 12.48 15.59 15.90
CA VAL A 299 12.50 15.12 17.28
C VAL A 299 13.60 15.83 18.05
N THR A 300 13.28 16.46 19.17
CA THR A 300 14.25 17.13 20.05
C THR A 300 14.56 16.32 21.29
N LYS A 301 13.56 15.64 21.85
CA LYS A 301 13.67 14.85 23.07
C LYS A 301 12.68 13.69 23.01
N ILE A 302 13.05 12.57 23.62
CA ILE A 302 12.17 11.40 23.80
C ILE A 302 12.15 11.06 25.28
N GLU A 303 10.97 10.85 25.83
CA GLU A 303 10.76 10.41 27.21
C GLU A 303 9.90 9.15 27.23
N ARG A 304 10.28 8.18 28.05
CA ARG A 304 9.61 6.89 28.18
C ARG A 304 9.11 6.73 29.60
N PHE A 305 7.89 6.25 29.73
CA PHE A 305 7.19 6.04 30.98
C PHE A 305 6.68 4.60 31.00
N ASN A 306 6.77 3.91 32.14
CA ASN A 306 6.31 2.53 32.27
C ASN A 306 4.79 2.44 32.38
N SER A 307 4.12 3.54 32.73
CA SER A 307 2.68 3.58 32.96
C SER A 307 2.08 4.96 32.66
N LEU A 308 0.75 5.02 32.47
CA LEU A 308 0.04 6.29 32.33
C LEU A 308 0.09 7.14 33.61
N PRO A 309 -0.05 6.57 34.84
CA PRO A 309 0.14 7.32 36.07
C PRO A 309 1.52 7.99 36.17
N GLU A 310 2.59 7.30 35.80
CA GLU A 310 3.96 7.85 35.82
C GLU A 310 4.08 9.05 34.86
N LEU A 311 3.58 8.92 33.63
CA LEU A 311 3.53 10.03 32.67
C LEU A 311 2.77 11.23 33.26
N ARG A 312 1.65 10.98 33.96
CA ARG A 312 0.80 12.03 34.52
C ARG A 312 1.38 12.70 35.76
N MET A 313 2.23 12.02 36.52
CA MET A 313 2.97 12.64 37.63
C MET A 313 3.90 13.73 37.12
N VAL A 314 4.52 13.52 35.95
CA VAL A 314 5.41 14.50 35.32
C VAL A 314 4.63 15.51 34.49
N TYR A 315 3.62 15.06 33.75
CA TYR A 315 2.83 15.88 32.84
C TYR A 315 1.31 15.70 33.03
N PRO A 316 0.71 16.36 34.04
CA PRO A 316 -0.70 16.17 34.40
C PRO A 316 -1.69 16.40 33.26
N ASP A 317 -1.44 17.41 32.41
CA ASP A 317 -2.38 17.85 31.37
C ASP A 317 -2.03 17.38 29.95
N LEU A 318 -0.93 16.61 29.79
CA LEU A 318 -0.43 16.22 28.48
C LEU A 318 -1.42 15.32 27.72
N GLN A 319 -1.72 15.64 26.47
CA GLN A 319 -2.69 14.86 25.69
C GLN A 319 -2.02 13.68 24.99
N VAL A 320 -2.52 12.47 25.28
CA VAL A 320 -2.06 11.23 24.66
C VAL A 320 -2.99 10.87 23.51
N THR A 321 -2.40 10.51 22.39
CA THR A 321 -3.12 10.03 21.21
C THR A 321 -3.94 8.79 21.57
N PRO A 322 -5.26 8.79 21.29
CA PRO A 322 -6.13 7.75 21.83
C PRO A 322 -5.70 6.33 21.40
N PRO A 323 -5.48 5.40 22.36
CA PRO A 323 -5.10 4.03 22.07
C PRO A 323 -6.32 3.21 21.63
N TRP A 324 -6.84 3.48 20.43
CA TRP A 324 -8.12 2.93 19.95
C TRP A 324 -8.21 1.41 19.99
N LYS A 325 -7.10 0.67 19.86
CA LYS A 325 -7.12 -0.80 19.93
C LYS A 325 -7.41 -1.32 21.35
N GLU A 326 -7.09 -0.53 22.37
CA GLU A 326 -7.35 -0.87 23.78
C GLU A 326 -8.72 -0.38 24.26
N ILE A 327 -9.41 0.45 23.46
CA ILE A 327 -10.71 1.03 23.83
C ILE A 327 -11.82 0.28 23.07
N THR A 328 -12.71 -0.37 23.82
CA THR A 328 -13.87 -1.07 23.27
C THR A 328 -14.73 -0.12 22.43
N ARG A 329 -15.28 -0.61 21.31
CA ARG A 329 -15.96 0.23 20.29
C ARG A 329 -17.03 1.16 20.89
N TRP A 330 -17.83 0.68 21.84
CA TRP A 330 -18.87 1.49 22.47
C TRP A 330 -18.29 2.59 23.39
N LYS A 331 -17.17 2.31 24.10
CA LYS A 331 -16.45 3.28 24.94
C LYS A 331 -15.79 4.39 24.12
N ARG A 332 -15.47 4.15 22.84
CA ARG A 332 -14.85 5.15 21.95
C ARG A 332 -15.67 6.44 21.83
N LYS A 333 -17.00 6.34 21.88
CA LYS A 333 -17.91 7.50 21.84
C LYS A 333 -17.73 8.43 23.04
N PHE A 334 -17.25 7.91 24.17
CA PHE A 334 -17.05 8.66 25.39
C PHE A 334 -15.61 9.16 25.56
N VAL A 335 -14.68 8.83 24.65
CA VAL A 335 -13.27 9.24 24.77
C VAL A 335 -13.11 10.75 24.81
N GLN A 336 -13.94 11.49 24.06
CA GLN A 336 -13.91 12.95 24.11
C GLN A 336 -14.30 13.53 25.48
N PHE A 337 -15.09 12.80 26.27
CA PHE A 337 -15.59 13.24 27.58
C PHE A 337 -14.82 12.64 28.76
N LEU A 338 -14.59 11.32 28.73
CA LEU A 338 -13.92 10.56 29.78
C LEU A 338 -12.40 10.57 29.64
N GLY A 339 -11.88 10.92 28.46
CA GLY A 339 -10.45 11.07 28.18
C GLY A 339 -9.61 9.92 28.72
N TYR A 340 -8.66 10.28 29.58
CA TYR A 340 -7.68 9.38 30.18
C TYR A 340 -8.30 8.24 31.01
N ARG A 341 -9.51 8.39 31.54
CA ARG A 341 -10.15 7.34 32.37
C ARG A 341 -10.40 6.05 31.59
N LEU A 342 -10.43 6.14 30.26
CA LEU A 342 -10.60 5.02 29.35
C LEU A 342 -9.28 4.46 28.82
N TYR A 343 -8.14 5.11 29.13
CA TYR A 343 -6.85 4.71 28.61
C TYR A 343 -6.23 3.64 29.52
N PRO A 344 -5.49 2.67 28.97
CA PRO A 344 -4.82 1.63 29.76
C PRO A 344 -3.80 2.27 30.71
N LYS A 345 -3.82 1.88 31.98
CA LYS A 345 -2.96 2.50 33.00
C LYS A 345 -1.59 1.84 33.07
N ASP A 346 -1.57 0.50 33.03
CA ASP A 346 -0.40 -0.31 33.33
C ASP A 346 0.30 -0.79 32.05
N VAL A 347 0.58 0.16 31.16
CA VAL A 347 1.27 -0.08 29.89
C VAL A 347 2.25 1.05 29.60
N PRO A 348 3.36 0.79 28.89
CA PRO A 348 4.33 1.83 28.62
C PRO A 348 3.82 2.90 27.65
N TYR A 349 4.25 4.14 27.90
CA TYR A 349 3.99 5.33 27.09
C TYR A 349 5.29 5.99 26.68
N ILE A 350 5.27 6.65 25.52
CA ILE A 350 6.37 7.46 25.01
C ILE A 350 5.86 8.86 24.69
N VAL A 351 6.68 9.86 24.95
CA VAL A 351 6.49 11.25 24.55
C VAL A 351 7.63 11.66 23.63
N PHE A 352 7.28 12.13 22.43
CA PHE A 352 8.19 12.78 21.51
C PHE A 352 7.99 14.29 21.62
N TRP A 353 9.08 15.03 21.78
CA TRP A 353 9.08 16.49 21.69
C TRP A 353 9.64 16.91 20.33
N PHE A 354 9.13 18.03 19.82
CA PHE A 354 9.43 18.50 18.48
C PHE A 354 9.91 19.95 18.47
N LYS A 355 10.61 20.32 17.40
CA LYS A 355 10.87 21.69 17.00
C LYS A 355 10.56 21.92 15.53
#